data_AF-B5GB36-F1
#
_entry.id   AF-B5GB36-F1
#
_cell.length_a   1.000
_cell.length_b   1.000
_cell.length_c   1.000
_cell.angle_alpha   90.00
_cell.angle_beta   90.00
_cell.angle_gamma   90.00
#
_symmetry.space_group_name_H-M   'P 1'
#
loop_
_entity.id
_entity.type
_entity.pdbx_description
1 polymer ?
#
loop_
_entity_poly.entity_id
_entity_poly.type
_entity_poly.pdbx_seq_one_letter_code
_entity_poly.pdbx_strand_id
1 'polypeptide(L)'
;MINKYVLKLSPLQPEFRRGMLYAVNPVGVVSFVAASGLSIAMYFHALGDTLQPYSPVAAVVIAFVLTPVMALVTRGKYYLRRTDDGVAAPLLDEDGNPSASPYPCHVCGQEYERPDVTACVAHAAHVCSLCLSTDRTGAHVLPV
;
A
#
# COMPACT_ATOMS: atom_id res chain seq x y z
N MET A 1 7.30 -1.57 11.14
CA MET A 1 7.57 -2.65 12.10
C MET A 1 6.45 -2.79 13.14
N ILE A 2 6.09 -1.73 13.86
CA ILE A 2 5.01 -1.75 14.88
C ILE A 2 3.66 -2.19 14.30
N ASN A 3 3.17 -1.54 13.24
CA ASN A 3 1.86 -1.88 12.64
C ASN A 3 1.78 -3.32 12.09
N LYS A 4 2.93 -3.86 11.66
CA LYS A 4 3.05 -5.16 11.01
C LYS A 4 3.23 -6.30 12.02
N TYR A 5 4.20 -6.18 12.91
CA TYR A 5 4.57 -7.28 13.83
C TYR A 5 3.91 -7.18 15.20
N VAL A 6 3.59 -5.97 15.67
CA VAL A 6 2.99 -5.76 17.01
C VAL A 6 1.47 -5.69 16.91
N LEU A 7 0.95 -4.80 16.05
CA LEU A 7 -0.49 -4.59 15.92
C LEU A 7 -1.17 -5.61 15.00
N LYS A 8 -0.40 -6.34 14.17
CA LYS A 8 -0.91 -7.29 13.16
C LYS A 8 -1.99 -6.72 12.23
N LEU A 9 -1.97 -5.40 12.01
CA LEU A 9 -2.95 -4.68 11.18
C LEU A 9 -2.51 -4.55 9.72
N SER A 10 -1.21 -4.69 9.45
CA SER A 10 -0.63 -4.66 8.12
C SER A 10 -0.39 -6.09 7.60
N PRO A 11 -0.63 -6.37 6.30
CA PRO A 11 -0.34 -7.68 5.73
C PRO A 11 1.13 -8.06 5.88
N LEU A 12 1.39 -9.36 6.07
CA LEU A 12 2.72 -9.91 6.26
C LEU A 12 3.50 -9.93 4.94
N GLN A 13 2.84 -10.28 3.86
CA GLN A 13 3.37 -10.21 2.50
C GLN A 13 3.09 -8.82 1.92
N PRO A 14 4.11 -8.14 1.35
CA PRO A 14 3.89 -6.90 0.63
C PRO A 14 3.11 -7.18 -0.65
N GLU A 15 2.02 -6.45 -0.85
CA GLU A 15 1.26 -6.47 -2.10
C GLU A 15 1.77 -5.32 -2.99
N PHE A 16 2.13 -5.61 -4.23
CA PHE A 16 2.67 -4.62 -5.17
C PHE A 16 1.65 -4.24 -6.25
N ARG A 17 0.64 -5.08 -6.49
CA ARG A 17 -0.34 -4.86 -7.55
C ARG A 17 -1.21 -3.67 -7.20
N ARG A 18 -1.06 -2.57 -7.93
CA ARG A 18 -1.77 -1.29 -7.67
C ARG A 18 -3.29 -1.44 -7.62
N GLY A 19 -3.85 -2.38 -8.38
CA GLY A 19 -5.28 -2.70 -8.35
C GLY A 19 -5.78 -3.30 -7.03
N MET A 20 -4.90 -3.89 -6.22
CA MET A 20 -5.21 -4.49 -4.92
C MET A 20 -5.04 -3.51 -3.75
N LEU A 21 -4.39 -2.37 -3.98
CA LEU A 21 -4.08 -1.36 -2.97
C LEU A 21 -5.01 -0.14 -3.08
N TYR A 22 -5.13 0.61 -1.99
CA TYR A 22 -5.69 1.96 -2.04
C TYR A 22 -4.66 2.94 -2.62
N ALA A 23 -5.14 3.94 -3.37
CA ALA A 23 -4.26 4.97 -3.91
C ALA A 23 -3.60 5.81 -2.82
N VAL A 24 -4.28 6.00 -1.68
CA VAL A 24 -3.80 6.77 -0.54
C VAL A 24 -4.03 5.97 0.73
N ASN A 25 -2.97 5.80 1.52
CA ASN A 25 -3.06 5.24 2.86
C ASN A 25 -3.06 6.39 3.89
N PRO A 26 -4.20 6.65 4.59
CA PRO A 26 -4.30 7.74 5.55
C PRO A 26 -3.34 7.59 6.73
N VAL A 27 -2.87 6.37 7.04
CA VAL A 27 -1.92 6.13 8.13
C VAL A 27 -0.61 6.88 7.89
N GLY A 28 -0.05 6.78 6.68
CA GLY A 28 1.20 7.45 6.33
C GLY A 28 1.00 8.93 6.08
N VAL A 29 -0.02 9.30 5.28
CA VAL A 29 -0.22 10.69 4.85
C VAL A 29 -0.55 11.60 6.03
N VAL A 30 -1.47 11.19 6.91
CA VAL A 30 -1.85 12.02 8.07
C VAL A 30 -0.66 12.17 9.02
N SER A 31 0.07 11.09 9.28
CA SER A 31 1.25 11.13 10.17
C SER A 31 2.35 12.03 9.62
N PHE A 32 2.62 11.96 8.33
CA PHE A 32 3.60 12.81 7.67
C PHE A 32 3.17 14.28 7.70
N VAL A 33 1.95 14.60 7.26
CA VAL A 33 1.44 15.99 7.20
C VAL A 33 1.41 16.61 8.61
N ALA A 34 0.95 15.87 9.61
CA ALA A 34 0.92 16.36 10.98
C ALA A 34 2.33 16.58 11.56
N ALA A 35 3.25 15.63 11.35
CA ALA A 35 4.63 15.75 11.84
C ALA A 35 5.36 16.92 11.18
N SER A 36 5.28 17.04 9.85
CA SER A 36 5.88 18.15 9.10
C SER A 36 5.25 19.48 9.46
N GLY A 37 3.92 19.56 9.51
CA GLY A 37 3.19 20.78 9.85
C GLY A 37 3.54 21.29 11.25
N LEU A 38 3.58 20.39 12.24
CA LEU A 38 3.92 20.78 13.61
C LEU A 38 5.40 21.15 13.75
N SER A 39 6.30 20.43 13.07
CA SER A 39 7.73 20.77 13.05
C SER A 39 7.99 22.15 12.45
N ILE A 40 7.34 22.48 11.33
CA ILE A 40 7.43 23.79 10.69
C ILE A 40 6.88 24.88 11.63
N ALA A 41 5.73 24.64 12.27
CA ALA A 41 5.18 25.59 13.25
C ALA A 41 6.13 25.83 14.43
N MET A 42 6.80 24.79 14.94
CA MET A 42 7.82 24.93 15.99
C MET A 42 9.03 25.74 15.52
N TYR A 43 9.47 25.55 14.28
CA TYR A 43 10.60 26.29 13.71
C TYR A 43 10.31 27.80 13.62
N PHE A 44 9.07 28.18 13.32
CA PHE A 44 8.61 29.58 13.25
C PHE A 44 8.17 30.16 14.60
N HIS A 45 8.57 29.55 15.72
CA HIS A 45 8.28 30.06 17.08
C HIS A 45 6.80 30.07 17.46
N ALA A 46 5.91 29.44 16.68
CA ALA A 46 4.47 29.42 16.98
C ALA A 46 4.12 28.70 18.29
N LEU A 47 5.04 27.85 18.78
CA LEU A 47 4.92 27.10 20.03
C LEU A 47 5.92 27.59 21.12
N GLY A 48 6.56 28.74 20.89
CA GLY A 48 7.53 29.36 21.80
C GLY A 48 8.99 29.11 21.45
N ASP A 49 9.86 30.04 21.88
CA ASP A 49 11.28 30.08 21.52
C ASP A 49 12.10 28.92 22.09
N THR A 50 11.64 28.34 23.21
CA THR A 50 12.32 27.24 23.89
C THR A 50 12.25 25.92 23.12
N LEU A 51 11.24 25.75 22.26
CA LEU A 51 10.98 24.52 21.53
C LEU A 51 11.52 24.53 20.09
N GLN A 52 11.91 25.70 19.58
CA GLN A 52 12.45 25.86 18.22
C GLN A 52 13.61 24.90 17.88
N PRO A 53 14.69 24.79 18.69
CA PRO A 53 15.83 23.92 18.33
C PRO A 53 15.48 22.43 18.32
N TYR A 54 14.36 22.05 18.96
CA TYR A 54 13.89 20.67 19.03
C TYR A 54 12.95 20.30 17.88
N SER A 55 12.71 21.20 16.90
CA SER A 55 11.77 20.95 15.81
C SER A 55 12.02 19.64 15.02
N PRO A 56 13.27 19.22 14.72
CA PRO A 56 13.51 17.97 14.01
C PRO A 56 13.23 16.76 14.90
N VAL A 57 13.63 16.83 16.18
CA VAL A 57 13.40 15.76 17.17
C VAL A 57 11.90 15.59 17.42
N ALA A 58 11.17 16.69 17.57
CA ALA A 58 9.72 16.68 17.72
C ALA A 58 9.05 16.03 16.50
N ALA A 59 9.47 16.36 15.27
CA ALA A 59 8.93 15.75 14.05
C ALA A 59 9.05 14.21 14.07
N VAL A 60 10.22 13.69 14.46
CA VAL A 60 10.45 12.24 14.55
C VAL A 60 9.55 11.61 15.61
N VAL A 61 9.45 12.22 16.80
CA VAL A 61 8.60 11.72 17.89
C VAL A 61 7.13 11.72 17.48
N ILE A 62 6.65 12.80 16.87
CA ILE A 62 5.27 12.91 16.40
C ILE A 62 4.99 11.84 15.34
N ALA A 63 5.84 11.71 14.32
CA ALA A 63 5.66 10.71 13.27
C ALA A 63 5.66 9.28 13.86
N PHE A 64 6.57 9.01 14.81
CA PHE A 64 6.68 7.71 15.46
C PHE A 64 5.43 7.34 16.27
N VAL A 65 4.80 8.31 16.92
CA VAL A 65 3.58 8.09 17.74
C VAL A 65 2.31 8.11 16.87
N LEU A 66 2.19 9.04 15.93
CA LEU A 66 0.97 9.20 15.13
C LEU A 66 0.78 8.04 14.16
N THR A 67 1.86 7.46 13.62
CA THR A 67 1.77 6.31 12.69
C THR A 67 1.05 5.09 13.29
N PRO A 68 1.41 4.57 14.48
CA PRO A 68 0.66 3.48 15.11
C PRO A 68 -0.73 3.89 15.60
N VAL A 69 -0.91 5.12 16.11
CA VAL A 69 -2.23 5.63 16.51
C VAL A 69 -3.19 5.64 15.32
N MET A 70 -2.76 6.18 14.18
CA MET A 70 -3.57 6.20 12.96
C MET A 70 -3.83 4.80 12.43
N ALA A 71 -2.90 3.86 12.56
CA ALA A 71 -3.14 2.47 12.20
C ALA A 71 -4.22 1.81 13.06
N LEU A 72 -4.19 2.06 14.38
CA LEU A 72 -5.22 1.61 15.31
C LEU A 72 -6.59 2.23 14.99
N VAL A 73 -6.65 3.53 14.77
CA VAL A 73 -7.89 4.25 14.41
C VAL A 73 -8.47 3.74 13.11
N THR A 74 -7.62 3.52 12.10
CA THR A 74 -8.04 2.99 10.80
C THR A 74 -8.29 1.48 10.80
N ARG A 75 -7.93 0.77 11.87
CA ARG A 75 -8.06 -0.68 12.05
C ARG A 75 -7.52 -1.49 10.87
N GLY A 76 -6.45 -1.00 10.23
CA GLY A 76 -5.85 -1.65 9.07
C GLY A 76 -6.69 -1.67 7.77
N LYS A 77 -7.86 -1.00 7.74
CA LYS A 77 -8.80 -1.03 6.61
C LYS A 77 -8.23 -0.53 5.27
N TYR A 78 -7.18 0.27 5.30
CA TYR A 78 -6.61 0.92 4.12
C TYR A 78 -5.33 0.25 3.61
N TYR A 79 -4.94 -0.92 4.14
CA TYR A 79 -3.76 -1.64 3.65
C TYR A 79 -4.04 -2.43 2.37
N LEU A 80 -5.21 -3.05 2.25
CA LEU A 80 -5.64 -3.79 1.07
C LEU A 80 -7.05 -3.35 0.70
N ARG A 81 -7.23 -2.98 -0.57
CA ARG A 81 -8.55 -2.67 -1.13
C ARG A 81 -9.32 -3.94 -1.46
N ARG A 82 -8.60 -4.99 -1.86
CA ARG A 82 -9.14 -6.30 -2.26
C ARG A 82 -8.31 -7.40 -1.64
N THR A 83 -8.96 -8.52 -1.34
CA THR A 83 -8.32 -9.73 -0.81
C THR A 83 -8.19 -10.83 -1.86
N ASP A 84 -8.90 -10.72 -2.97
CA ASP A 84 -8.91 -11.69 -4.06
C ASP A 84 -8.59 -10.99 -5.39
N ASP A 85 -7.77 -11.65 -6.21
CA ASP A 85 -7.39 -11.23 -7.55
C ASP A 85 -8.07 -12.04 -8.66
N GLY A 86 -8.92 -13.00 -8.29
CA GLY A 86 -9.79 -13.79 -9.18
C GLY A 86 -9.08 -14.86 -10.00
N VAL A 87 -7.82 -15.16 -9.67
CA VAL A 87 -7.07 -16.23 -10.32
C VAL A 87 -6.89 -17.37 -9.32
N ALA A 88 -7.37 -18.56 -9.69
CA ALA A 88 -7.45 -19.70 -8.76
C ALA A 88 -6.10 -20.23 -8.28
N ALA A 89 -5.02 -19.99 -9.04
CA ALA A 89 -3.70 -20.43 -8.65
C ALA A 89 -3.18 -19.66 -7.42
N PRO A 90 -2.50 -20.32 -6.48
CA PRO A 90 -1.94 -19.66 -5.30
C PRO A 90 -0.82 -18.70 -5.69
N LEU A 91 -0.66 -17.61 -4.92
CA LEU A 91 0.44 -16.65 -5.11
C LEU A 91 1.80 -17.23 -4.75
N LEU A 92 1.83 -18.21 -3.84
CA LEU A 92 3.04 -18.87 -3.36
C LEU A 92 3.06 -20.32 -3.82
N ASP A 93 4.25 -20.84 -4.07
CA ASP A 93 4.49 -22.26 -4.30
C ASP A 93 4.51 -23.08 -2.99
N GLU A 94 4.78 -24.38 -3.08
CA GLU A 94 4.81 -25.30 -1.94
C GLU A 94 5.92 -24.96 -0.92
N ASP A 95 6.99 -24.30 -1.38
CA ASP A 95 8.13 -23.85 -0.57
C ASP A 95 7.90 -22.46 0.05
N GLY A 96 6.78 -21.81 -0.26
CA GLY A 96 6.44 -20.46 0.21
C GLY A 96 7.12 -19.33 -0.57
N ASN A 97 7.71 -19.61 -1.73
CA ASN A 97 8.27 -18.62 -2.65
C ASN A 97 7.18 -18.11 -3.61
N PRO A 98 7.39 -16.94 -4.25
CA PRO A 98 6.46 -16.46 -5.28
C PRO A 98 6.31 -17.47 -6.42
N SER A 99 5.07 -17.81 -6.78
CA SER A 99 4.80 -18.84 -7.78
C SER A 99 5.28 -18.40 -9.17
N ALA A 100 6.24 -19.13 -9.73
CA ALA A 100 6.76 -18.91 -11.08
C ALA A 100 5.82 -19.39 -12.20
N SER A 101 4.55 -19.71 -11.90
CA SER A 101 3.59 -20.15 -12.91
C SER A 101 3.37 -19.04 -13.95
N PRO A 102 3.63 -19.29 -15.25
CA PRO A 102 3.52 -18.27 -16.27
C PRO A 102 2.06 -18.03 -16.68
N TYR A 103 1.70 -16.76 -16.83
CA TYR A 103 0.40 -16.30 -17.29
C TYR A 103 0.57 -15.23 -18.39
N PRO A 104 -0.07 -15.40 -19.57
CA PRO A 104 0.00 -14.41 -20.63
C PRO A 104 -0.90 -13.21 -20.31
N CYS A 105 -0.35 -12.00 -20.42
CA CYS A 105 -1.14 -10.77 -20.35
C CYS A 105 -1.88 -10.52 -21.67
N HIS A 106 -3.20 -10.37 -21.63
CA HIS A 106 -4.00 -10.14 -22.85
C HIS A 106 -3.73 -8.78 -23.54
N VAL A 107 -3.07 -7.84 -22.86
CA VAL A 107 -2.77 -6.50 -23.39
C VAL A 107 -1.43 -6.46 -24.13
N CYS A 108 -0.35 -6.90 -23.48
CA CYS A 108 1.00 -6.85 -24.05
C CYS A 108 1.49 -8.20 -24.62
N GLY A 109 0.77 -9.29 -24.40
CA GLY A 109 1.10 -10.63 -24.89
C GLY A 109 2.32 -11.29 -24.21
N GLN A 110 2.94 -10.63 -23.23
CA GLN A 110 4.09 -11.19 -22.51
C GLN A 110 3.64 -12.15 -21.40
N GLU A 111 4.50 -13.10 -21.07
CA GLU A 111 4.34 -14.02 -19.94
C GLU A 111 4.82 -13.36 -18.65
N TYR A 112 4.00 -13.42 -17.61
CA TYR A 112 4.32 -12.93 -16.28
C TYR A 112 4.08 -14.02 -15.24
N GLU A 113 4.80 -13.93 -14.13
CA GLU A 113 4.60 -14.83 -13.00
C GLU A 113 3.25 -14.59 -12.33
N ARG A 114 2.75 -15.61 -11.63
CA ARG A 114 1.45 -15.57 -10.94
C ARG A 114 1.25 -14.37 -10.00
N PRO A 115 2.26 -13.91 -9.23
CA PRO A 115 2.16 -12.72 -8.38
C PRO A 115 2.05 -11.40 -9.14
N ASP A 116 2.34 -11.36 -10.45
CA ASP A 116 2.31 -10.13 -11.25
C ASP A 116 1.03 -9.97 -12.08
N VAL A 117 0.17 -10.98 -12.08
CA VAL A 117 -1.07 -11.00 -12.86
C VAL A 117 -2.32 -10.93 -11.99
N THR A 118 -3.39 -10.43 -12.59
CA THR A 118 -4.73 -10.37 -12.00
C THR A 118 -5.78 -10.79 -13.03
N ALA A 119 -6.93 -11.27 -12.58
CA ALA A 119 -8.04 -11.57 -13.48
C ALA A 119 -8.72 -10.27 -13.97
N CYS A 120 -8.99 -10.22 -15.26
CA CYS A 120 -9.79 -9.19 -15.91
C CYS A 120 -11.15 -9.78 -16.28
N VAL A 121 -12.19 -9.43 -15.53
CA VAL A 121 -13.56 -9.91 -15.71
C VAL A 121 -14.13 -9.48 -17.06
N ALA A 122 -13.82 -8.25 -17.50
CA ALA A 122 -14.33 -7.69 -18.76
C ALA A 122 -13.92 -8.49 -20.02
N HIS A 123 -12.78 -9.16 -19.97
CA HIS A 123 -12.21 -9.89 -21.11
C HIS A 123 -12.00 -11.38 -20.83
N ALA A 124 -12.47 -11.87 -19.67
CA ALA A 124 -12.25 -13.24 -19.20
C ALA A 124 -10.79 -13.73 -19.37
N ALA A 125 -9.83 -12.84 -19.07
CA ALA A 125 -8.41 -13.06 -19.33
C ALA A 125 -7.54 -12.51 -18.18
N HIS A 126 -6.22 -12.70 -18.27
CA HIS A 126 -5.26 -12.19 -17.29
C HIS A 126 -4.67 -10.86 -17.75
N VAL A 127 -4.40 -9.96 -16.80
CA VAL A 127 -3.74 -8.68 -17.05
C VAL A 127 -2.60 -8.50 -16.06
N CYS A 128 -1.44 -8.08 -16.55
CA CYS A 128 -0.31 -7.77 -15.69
C CYS A 128 -0.54 -6.48 -14.91
N SER A 129 0.09 -6.38 -13.76
CA SER A 129 0.00 -5.24 -12.84
C SER A 129 0.31 -3.90 -13.52
N LEU A 130 1.29 -3.89 -14.44
CA LEU A 130 1.72 -2.70 -15.17
C LEU A 130 0.64 -2.22 -16.15
N CYS A 131 0.18 -3.08 -17.07
CA CYS A 131 -0.85 -2.73 -18.05
C CYS A 131 -2.13 -2.23 -17.35
N LEU A 132 -2.53 -2.90 -16.26
CA LEU A 132 -3.66 -2.47 -15.45
C LEU A 132 -3.43 -1.08 -14.82
N SER A 133 -2.23 -0.81 -14.31
CA SER A 133 -1.92 0.50 -13.70
C SER A 133 -1.90 1.66 -14.70
N THR A 134 -1.60 1.37 -15.97
CA THR A 134 -1.53 2.35 -17.05
C THR A 134 -2.84 2.50 -17.82
N ASP A 135 -3.85 1.67 -17.53
CA ASP A 135 -5.15 1.75 -18.18
C ASP A 135 -5.86 3.04 -17.76
N ARG A 136 -6.06 3.94 -18.74
CA ARG A 136 -6.83 5.18 -18.59
C ARG A 136 -8.29 5.02 -19.04
N THR A 137 -8.59 3.96 -19.77
CA THR A 137 -9.92 3.70 -20.36
C THR A 137 -10.86 3.02 -19.37
N GLY A 138 -10.30 2.32 -18.37
CA GLY A 138 -11.07 1.54 -17.42
C GLY A 138 -11.67 0.28 -18.04
N ALA A 139 -11.11 -0.18 -19.16
CA ALA A 139 -11.55 -1.37 -19.86
C ALA A 139 -11.21 -2.65 -19.08
N HIS A 140 -10.19 -2.63 -18.22
CA HIS A 140 -9.77 -3.80 -17.44
C HIS A 140 -10.38 -3.78 -16.04
N VAL A 141 -11.51 -4.47 -15.89
CA VAL A 141 -12.25 -4.56 -14.63
C VAL A 141 -11.76 -5.76 -13.82
N LEU A 142 -11.27 -5.50 -12.61
CA LEU A 142 -10.92 -6.52 -11.63
C LEU A 142 -12.18 -7.13 -10.99
N PRO A 143 -12.10 -8.39 -10.51
CA PRO A 143 -13.14 -8.99 -9.68
C PRO A 143 -13.44 -8.12 -8.45
N VAL A 144 -14.68 -8.23 -7.98
CA VAL A 144 -15.20 -7.51 -6.81
C VAL A 144 -14.80 -8.24 -5.54
#